data_AF-A0A9D4W0Y9-F1
#
_entry.id   AF-A0A9D4W0Y9-F1
#
_cell.length_a   1.000
_cell.length_b   1.000
_cell.length_c   1.000
_cell.angle_alpha   90.00
_cell.angle_beta   90.00
_cell.angle_gamma   90.00
#
_symmetry.space_group_name_H-M   'P 1'
#
loop_
_entity.id
_entity.type
_entity.pdbx_description
1 polymer ?
#
loop_
_entity_poly.entity_id
_entity_poly.type
_entity_poly.pdbx_seq_one_letter_code
_entity_poly.pdbx_strand_id
1 'polypeptide(L)'
;MLEITNSCEALVLVENRYIAKTLYADEEEEDTPEPNTMIEEPKLLGFNSGSNEKILLKSGPYGIYVQLGEDRKGYIPKRASVPHVKDLDSVTLEDALALLQYPLTLGKHPKDEHPIILKVAKAGYSIRHRHKIAPVPKNMKPSEITLEKALELLSGSDVRQVGRPKGKPKTEEVEAIEVF
;
A
#
# COMPACT_ATOMS: atom_id res chain seq x y z
N MET A 1 39.46 -20.88 -55.06
CA MET A 1 40.15 -20.25 -53.91
C MET A 1 39.09 -19.82 -52.93
N LEU A 2 39.19 -20.31 -51.69
CA LEU A 2 38.74 -19.80 -50.38
C LEU A 2 37.50 -18.90 -50.31
N GLU A 3 36.60 -18.94 -49.33
CA GLU A 3 36.26 -19.76 -48.15
C GLU A 3 35.10 -18.95 -47.48
N ILE A 4 34.55 -19.45 -46.37
CA ILE A 4 33.91 -18.68 -45.27
C ILE A 4 32.36 -18.58 -45.25
N THR A 5 31.78 -19.59 -44.60
CA THR A 5 30.78 -19.61 -43.50
C THR A 5 29.43 -18.88 -43.57
N ASN A 6 28.36 -19.69 -43.44
CA ASN A 6 27.51 -19.81 -42.23
C ASN A 6 27.04 -18.50 -41.55
N SER A 7 25.73 -18.25 -41.53
CA SER A 7 24.90 -18.19 -40.30
C SER A 7 23.60 -17.45 -40.55
N CYS A 8 22.51 -18.18 -40.31
CA CYS A 8 21.14 -17.70 -40.21
C CYS A 8 20.99 -16.84 -38.95
N GLU A 9 20.60 -15.57 -39.05
CA GLU A 9 20.19 -14.78 -37.89
C GLU A 9 19.31 -13.58 -38.28
N ALA A 10 18.26 -13.35 -37.45
CA ALA A 10 17.51 -12.10 -37.26
C ALA A 10 16.55 -11.63 -38.40
N LEU A 11 15.33 -11.14 -38.17
CA LEU A 11 14.63 -10.70 -36.95
C LEU A 11 13.10 -10.60 -37.23
N VAL A 12 12.35 -10.98 -36.20
CA VAL A 12 10.97 -10.62 -35.81
C VAL A 12 10.51 -9.23 -36.26
N LEU A 13 9.25 -9.09 -36.72
CA LEU A 13 8.30 -8.02 -36.32
C LEU A 13 6.90 -8.31 -36.93
N VAL A 14 6.05 -9.00 -36.18
CA VAL A 14 4.59 -9.02 -36.40
C VAL A 14 4.02 -7.86 -35.59
N GLU A 15 3.72 -6.75 -36.24
CA GLU A 15 3.10 -5.59 -35.61
C GLU A 15 1.63 -5.90 -35.26
N ASN A 16 1.35 -5.86 -33.96
CA ASN A 16 0.01 -5.96 -33.42
C ASN A 16 -0.83 -4.76 -33.86
N ARG A 17 -1.99 -5.06 -34.48
CA ARG A 17 -3.03 -4.13 -34.90
C ARG A 17 -3.56 -3.31 -33.69
N TYR A 18 -3.10 -2.07 -33.56
CA TYR A 18 -3.87 -1.03 -32.89
C TYR A 18 -4.75 -0.33 -33.92
N ILE A 19 -6.04 -0.66 -33.94
CA ILE A 19 -7.06 0.13 -34.65
C ILE A 19 -7.48 1.23 -33.69
N ALA A 20 -6.81 2.37 -33.77
CA ALA A 20 -7.23 3.58 -33.08
C ALA A 20 -7.12 4.77 -34.03
N LYS A 21 -8.12 4.94 -34.90
CA LYS A 21 -8.66 6.24 -35.33
C LYS A 21 -9.72 6.08 -36.41
N THR A 22 -10.58 7.11 -36.48
CA THR A 22 -11.77 7.29 -37.33
C THR A 22 -13.00 6.61 -36.69
N LEU A 23 -14.12 7.27 -36.39
CA LEU A 23 -14.85 8.42 -36.94
C LEU A 23 -15.62 9.01 -35.72
N TYR A 24 -15.73 10.30 -35.43
CA TYR A 24 -16.44 11.36 -36.16
C TYR A 24 -15.95 12.71 -35.60
N ALA A 25 -15.76 13.69 -36.48
CA ALA A 25 -15.84 15.09 -36.13
C ALA A 25 -17.31 15.49 -36.29
N ASP A 26 -17.89 16.20 -35.32
CA ASP A 26 -18.63 17.44 -35.52
C ASP A 26 -19.29 17.89 -34.20
N GLU A 27 -19.37 19.21 -34.09
CA GLU A 27 -20.18 20.03 -33.17
C GLU A 27 -19.55 20.44 -31.82
N GLU A 28 -19.31 21.75 -31.75
CA GLU A 28 -18.97 22.54 -30.58
C GLU A 28 -20.12 22.49 -29.56
N GLU A 29 -19.83 21.96 -28.37
CA GLU A 29 -20.45 22.43 -27.13
C GLU A 29 -19.31 22.63 -26.12
N GLU A 30 -19.01 23.89 -25.79
CA GLU A 30 -18.26 24.23 -24.58
C GLU A 30 -19.14 23.94 -23.35
N ASP A 31 -19.52 22.68 -23.16
CA ASP A 31 -19.92 22.21 -21.85
C ASP A 31 -18.63 21.91 -21.10
N THR A 32 -18.10 22.93 -20.41
CA THR A 32 -17.23 22.65 -19.27
C THR A 32 -18.03 21.71 -18.38
N PRO A 33 -17.63 20.45 -18.17
CA PRO A 33 -18.27 19.66 -17.15
C PRO A 33 -17.91 20.37 -15.86
N GLU A 34 -18.87 21.09 -15.27
CA GLU A 34 -18.74 21.50 -13.89
C GLU A 34 -18.39 20.22 -13.14
N PRO A 35 -17.20 20.12 -12.54
CA PRO A 35 -16.90 18.91 -11.80
C PRO A 35 -17.88 18.96 -10.64
N ASN A 36 -18.93 18.14 -10.73
CA ASN A 36 -19.84 17.77 -9.65
C ASN A 36 -19.08 16.93 -8.61
N THR A 37 -17.89 17.41 -8.25
CA THR A 37 -17.16 17.01 -7.07
C THR A 37 -17.70 17.95 -6.02
N MET A 38 -18.60 17.46 -5.16
CA MET A 38 -18.74 18.03 -3.83
C MET A 38 -17.35 17.93 -3.18
N ILE A 39 -16.49 18.92 -3.43
CA ILE A 39 -15.20 19.05 -2.79
C ILE A 39 -15.55 19.56 -1.40
N GLU A 40 -15.83 18.62 -0.50
CA GLU A 40 -16.04 18.95 0.91
C GLU A 40 -14.81 19.73 1.41
N GLU A 41 -15.05 20.90 1.99
CA GLU A 41 -14.00 21.79 2.44
C GLU A 41 -13.09 21.08 3.47
N PRO A 42 -11.76 21.29 3.40
CA PRO A 42 -10.84 20.70 4.36
C PRO A 42 -11.12 21.25 5.77
N LYS A 43 -11.54 20.38 6.69
CA LYS A 43 -11.81 20.76 8.09
C LYS A 43 -10.50 20.81 8.88
N LEU A 44 -10.20 21.95 9.49
CA LEU A 44 -9.06 22.09 10.40
C LEU A 44 -9.43 21.52 11.78
N LEU A 45 -8.71 20.48 12.22
CA LEU A 45 -8.92 19.88 13.55
C LEU A 45 -8.06 20.55 14.63
N GLY A 46 -6.87 21.04 14.27
CA GLY A 46 -5.95 21.66 15.21
C GLY A 46 -4.51 21.65 14.73
N PHE A 47 -3.59 21.67 15.69
CA PHE A 47 -2.14 21.69 15.44
C PHE A 47 -1.46 20.55 16.18
N ASN A 48 -0.36 20.05 15.61
CA ASN A 48 0.51 19.11 16.29
C ASN A 48 1.43 19.84 17.28
N SER A 49 1.40 19.48 18.57
CA SER A 49 2.18 20.12 19.63
C SER A 49 3.70 20.06 19.42
N GLY A 50 4.20 19.10 18.63
CA GLY A 50 5.63 18.96 18.36
C GLY A 50 6.13 19.75 17.14
N SER A 51 5.35 19.82 16.06
CA SER A 51 5.77 20.43 14.79
C SER A 51 5.08 21.75 14.46
N ASN A 52 4.08 22.17 15.23
CA ASN A 52 3.18 23.29 14.90
C ASN A 52 2.53 23.19 13.51
N GLU A 53 2.49 21.99 12.94
CA GLU A 53 1.83 21.74 11.65
C GLU A 53 0.32 21.59 11.86
N LYS A 54 -0.44 22.11 10.90
CA LYS A 54 -1.91 21.98 10.87
C LYS A 54 -2.30 20.52 10.65
N ILE A 55 -3.33 20.06 11.36
CA ILE A 55 -3.94 18.76 11.15
C ILE A 55 -5.26 18.99 10.43
N LEU A 56 -5.31 18.54 9.17
CA LEU A 56 -6.41 18.74 8.26
C LEU A 56 -7.17 17.43 8.05
N LEU A 57 -8.49 17.48 8.12
CA LEU A 57 -9.38 16.40 7.75
C LEU A 57 -9.93 16.67 6.35
N LYS A 58 -9.71 15.74 5.42
CA LYS A 58 -10.09 15.89 4.02
C LYS A 58 -10.90 14.67 3.56
N SER A 59 -11.83 14.91 2.66
CA SER A 59 -12.58 13.87 1.95
C SER A 59 -11.88 13.55 0.62
N GLY A 60 -11.86 12.28 0.24
CA GLY A 60 -11.21 11.83 -0.99
C GLY A 60 -11.83 10.55 -1.55
N PRO A 61 -11.37 10.07 -2.73
CA PRO A 61 -12.00 8.94 -3.42
C PRO A 61 -11.95 7.62 -2.64
N TYR A 62 -11.00 7.50 -1.70
CA TYR A 62 -10.84 6.32 -0.84
C TYR A 62 -11.48 6.49 0.55
N GLY A 63 -12.21 7.59 0.78
CA GLY A 63 -12.81 7.96 2.05
C GLY A 63 -12.08 9.10 2.76
N ILE A 64 -12.48 9.34 4.01
CA ILE A 64 -11.93 10.40 4.86
C ILE A 64 -10.49 10.06 5.27
N TYR A 65 -9.64 11.08 5.22
CA TYR A 65 -8.25 10.97 5.67
C TYR A 65 -7.81 12.23 6.42
N VAL A 66 -6.87 12.01 7.34
CA VAL A 66 -6.17 13.05 8.07
C VAL A 66 -4.84 13.32 7.39
N GLN A 67 -4.50 14.59 7.23
CA GLN A 67 -3.23 15.05 6.70
C GLN A 67 -2.52 15.93 7.73
N LEU A 68 -1.23 15.66 7.93
CA LEU A 68 -0.32 16.49 8.71
C LEU A 68 0.35 17.51 7.78
N GLY A 69 0.09 18.78 8.03
CA GLY A 69 0.57 19.90 7.24
C GLY A 69 -0.24 20.15 5.97
N GLU A 70 0.08 21.27 5.32
CA GLU A 70 -0.51 21.64 4.03
C GLU A 70 0.25 21.00 2.88
N ASP A 71 -0.41 20.85 1.73
CA ASP A 71 0.23 20.38 0.50
C ASP A 71 1.21 21.46 0.00
N ARG A 72 2.51 21.16 0.00
CA ARG A 72 3.58 22.06 -0.46
C ARG A 72 4.32 21.44 -1.63
N LYS A 73 4.73 22.26 -2.61
CA LYS A 73 5.46 21.79 -3.79
C LYS A 73 6.80 21.16 -3.37
N GLY A 74 6.96 19.87 -3.65
CA GLY A 74 8.18 19.11 -3.31
C GLY A 74 8.16 18.39 -1.94
N TYR A 75 7.07 18.47 -1.18
CA TYR A 75 6.93 17.76 0.09
C TYR A 75 5.75 16.78 0.03
N ILE A 76 5.96 15.54 0.50
CA ILE A 76 4.90 14.54 0.62
C ILE A 76 4.42 14.59 2.07
N PRO A 77 3.26 15.21 2.37
CA PRO A 77 2.77 15.31 3.73
C PRO A 77 2.39 13.93 4.26
N LYS A 78 2.47 13.77 5.59
CA LYS A 78 2.06 12.52 6.23
C LYS A 78 0.53 12.44 6.20
N ARG A 79 0.01 11.32 5.72
CA ARG A 79 -1.43 11.08 5.61
C ARG A 79 -1.81 9.78 6.34
N ALA A 80 -2.99 9.77 6.95
CA ALA A 80 -3.58 8.60 7.58
C ALA A 80 -5.05 8.47 7.20
N SER A 81 -5.47 7.27 6.79
CA SER A 81 -6.88 7.00 6.46
C SER A 81 -7.70 6.74 7.72
N VAL A 82 -8.97 7.15 7.71
CA VAL A 82 -9.94 6.90 8.78
C VAL A 82 -10.97 5.86 8.31
N PRO A 83 -10.72 4.55 8.50
CA PRO A 83 -11.52 3.51 7.85
C PRO A 83 -12.93 3.27 8.42
N HIS A 84 -13.18 3.66 9.67
CA HIS A 84 -14.43 3.36 10.37
C HIS A 84 -15.44 4.52 10.35
N VAL A 85 -14.98 5.71 9.99
CA VAL A 85 -15.79 6.92 10.04
C VAL A 85 -16.15 7.36 8.63
N LYS A 86 -17.43 7.66 8.41
CA LYS A 86 -17.93 8.21 7.16
C LYS A 86 -18.23 9.70 7.22
N ASP A 87 -18.35 10.26 8.42
CA ASP A 87 -18.76 11.65 8.62
C ASP A 87 -17.59 12.51 9.12
N LEU A 88 -17.38 13.68 8.50
CA LEU A 88 -16.30 14.61 8.83
C LEU A 88 -16.37 15.14 10.27
N ASP A 89 -17.56 15.19 10.86
CA ASP A 89 -17.75 15.81 12.18
C ASP A 89 -17.45 14.90 13.36
N SER A 90 -17.43 13.59 13.15
CA SER A 90 -17.22 12.62 14.23
C SER A 90 -15.74 12.42 14.60
N VAL A 91 -14.80 12.89 13.77
CA VAL A 91 -13.36 12.71 14.02
C VAL A 91 -12.83 13.82 14.93
N THR A 92 -12.21 13.43 16.05
CA THR A 92 -11.57 14.36 16.98
C THR A 92 -10.08 14.56 16.68
N LEU A 93 -9.50 15.61 17.28
CA LEU A 93 -8.05 15.87 17.19
C LEU A 93 -7.21 14.72 17.78
N GLU A 94 -7.69 14.10 18.87
CA GLU A 94 -7.00 12.99 19.55
C GLU A 94 -6.91 11.76 18.65
N ASP A 95 -8.02 11.41 17.99
CA ASP A 95 -8.08 10.31 17.02
C ASP A 95 -7.13 10.56 15.84
N ALA A 96 -7.12 11.79 15.33
CA ALA A 96 -6.26 12.21 14.24
C ALA A 96 -4.77 12.05 14.60
N LEU A 97 -4.37 12.49 15.80
CA LEU A 97 -3.01 12.33 16.30
C LEU A 97 -2.63 10.85 16.47
N ALA A 98 -3.53 10.03 16.99
CA ALA A 98 -3.30 8.59 17.14
C ALA A 98 -3.07 7.90 15.78
N LEU A 99 -3.89 8.22 14.77
CA LEU A 99 -3.76 7.64 13.43
C LEU A 99 -2.48 8.08 12.72
N LEU A 100 -2.07 9.34 12.90
CA LEU A 100 -0.85 9.89 12.30
C LEU A 100 0.44 9.29 12.87
N GLN A 101 0.40 8.53 13.97
CA GLN A 101 1.60 7.84 14.47
C GLN A 101 2.02 6.68 13.56
N TYR A 102 1.07 6.02 12.90
CA TYR A 102 1.33 4.85 12.06
C TYR A 102 1.91 5.26 10.70
N PRO A 103 2.76 4.42 10.05
CA PRO A 103 3.17 3.05 10.43
C PRO A 103 4.18 3.00 11.58
N LEU A 104 3.95 2.12 12.56
CA LEU A 104 4.85 1.92 13.70
C LEU A 104 5.72 0.68 13.47
N THR A 105 7.02 0.79 13.70
CA THR A 105 7.94 -0.36 13.62
C THR A 105 8.16 -0.94 15.01
N LEU A 106 7.74 -2.18 15.24
CA LEU A 106 7.82 -2.83 16.56
C LEU A 106 9.20 -3.46 16.83
N GLY A 107 9.93 -3.80 15.77
CA GLY A 107 11.25 -4.44 15.87
C GLY A 107 11.60 -5.25 14.63
N LYS A 108 12.71 -5.98 14.70
CA LYS A 108 13.16 -6.91 13.67
C LYS A 108 12.76 -8.33 14.04
N HIS A 109 12.41 -9.14 13.06
CA HIS A 109 12.11 -10.55 13.27
C HIS A 109 13.41 -11.32 13.60
N PRO A 110 13.46 -12.20 14.62
CA PRO A 110 14.70 -12.86 15.05
C PRO A 110 15.31 -13.83 14.02
N LYS A 111 14.48 -14.42 13.14
CA LYS A 111 14.95 -15.34 12.09
C LYS A 111 15.40 -14.66 10.79
N ASP A 112 14.73 -13.57 10.44
CA ASP A 112 14.82 -12.97 9.10
C ASP A 112 15.45 -11.57 9.16
N GLU A 113 15.59 -10.97 10.35
CA GLU A 113 16.02 -9.57 10.61
C GLU A 113 15.20 -8.47 9.94
N HIS A 114 14.16 -8.82 9.18
CA HIS A 114 13.29 -7.87 8.52
C HIS A 114 12.34 -7.19 9.52
N PRO A 115 11.96 -5.93 9.28
CA PRO A 115 11.12 -5.17 10.19
C PRO A 115 9.70 -5.73 10.25
N ILE A 116 9.13 -5.68 11.45
CA ILE A 116 7.73 -5.96 11.75
C ILE A 116 7.04 -4.61 11.94
N ILE A 117 6.05 -4.34 11.09
CA ILE A 117 5.41 -3.03 10.99
C ILE A 117 3.93 -3.15 11.33
N LEU A 118 3.47 -2.39 12.32
CA LEU A 118 2.07 -2.22 12.67
C LEU A 118 1.44 -1.08 11.84
N LYS A 119 0.32 -1.36 11.18
CA LYS A 119 -0.38 -0.45 10.28
C LYS A 119 -1.88 -0.43 10.52
N VAL A 120 -2.49 0.72 10.25
CA VAL A 120 -3.94 0.86 10.17
C VAL A 120 -4.43 0.32 8.82
N ALA A 121 -5.48 -0.49 8.84
CA ALA A 121 -6.16 -1.06 7.69
C ALA A 121 -7.69 -0.96 7.84
N LYS A 122 -8.44 -1.24 6.76
CA LYS A 122 -9.90 -1.18 6.78
C LYS A 122 -10.54 -2.06 7.86
N ALA A 123 -9.98 -3.23 8.11
CA ALA A 123 -10.48 -4.18 9.11
C ALA A 123 -10.10 -3.82 10.56
N GLY A 124 -9.20 -2.84 10.75
CA GLY A 124 -8.56 -2.54 12.03
C GLY A 124 -7.03 -2.48 11.90
N TYR A 125 -6.32 -2.83 12.96
CA TYR A 125 -4.86 -2.88 12.93
C TYR A 125 -4.36 -4.16 12.27
N SER A 126 -3.23 -4.07 11.58
CA SER A 126 -2.60 -5.19 10.90
C SER A 126 -1.09 -5.15 11.08
N ILE A 127 -0.49 -6.31 11.24
CA ILE A 127 0.95 -6.48 11.32
C ILE A 127 1.43 -6.96 9.96
N ARG A 128 2.39 -6.23 9.40
CA ARG A 128 3.04 -6.58 8.13
C ARG A 128 4.47 -7.00 8.40
N HIS A 129 4.82 -8.16 7.86
CA HIS A 129 6.18 -8.65 7.80
C HIS A 129 6.47 -9.18 6.39
N ARG A 130 7.31 -8.47 5.62
CA ARG A 130 7.61 -8.77 4.21
C ARG A 130 6.31 -8.93 3.38
N HIS A 131 5.99 -10.17 2.99
CA HIS A 131 4.82 -10.55 2.22
C HIS A 131 3.70 -11.15 3.07
N LYS A 132 3.87 -11.27 4.39
CA LYS A 132 2.85 -11.76 5.31
C LYS A 132 2.14 -10.59 5.98
N ILE A 133 0.82 -10.69 6.07
CA ILE A 133 -0.03 -9.76 6.79
C ILE A 133 -0.89 -10.57 7.76
N ALA A 134 -0.77 -10.25 9.05
CA ALA A 134 -1.62 -10.79 10.10
C ALA A 134 -2.59 -9.69 10.57
N PRO A 135 -3.92 -9.93 10.57
CA PRO A 135 -4.86 -9.02 11.20
C PRO A 135 -4.69 -9.07 12.73
N VAL A 136 -4.86 -7.94 13.40
CA VAL A 136 -4.94 -7.90 14.87
C VAL A 136 -6.40 -8.10 15.27
N PRO A 137 -6.70 -8.97 16.27
CA PRO A 137 -8.06 -9.12 16.78
C PRO A 137 -8.58 -7.81 17.39
N LYS A 138 -9.87 -7.50 17.14
CA LYS A 138 -10.51 -6.25 17.59
C LYS A 138 -10.56 -6.07 19.11
N ASN A 139 -10.38 -7.16 19.86
CA ASN A 139 -10.39 -7.13 21.32
C ASN A 139 -9.14 -6.47 21.90
N MET A 140 -8.09 -6.29 21.10
CA MET A 140 -6.79 -5.81 21.57
C MET A 140 -6.52 -4.38 21.14
N LYS A 141 -5.98 -3.57 22.06
CA LYS A 141 -5.54 -2.20 21.78
C LYS A 141 -4.18 -2.22 21.06
N PRO A 142 -3.92 -1.27 20.14
CA PRO A 142 -2.67 -1.25 19.39
C PRO A 142 -1.44 -1.01 20.27
N SER A 143 -1.58 -0.27 21.37
CA SER A 143 -0.49 0.02 22.31
C SER A 143 -0.01 -1.21 23.09
N GLU A 144 -0.82 -2.27 23.17
CA GLU A 144 -0.49 -3.51 23.91
C GLU A 144 0.25 -4.54 23.05
N ILE A 145 0.42 -4.25 21.76
CA ILE A 145 1.04 -5.13 20.78
C ILE A 145 2.56 -4.99 20.88
N THR A 146 3.18 -5.92 21.59
CA THR A 146 4.64 -6.06 21.66
C THR A 146 5.17 -6.90 20.50
N LEU A 147 6.50 -6.92 20.35
CA LEU A 147 7.19 -7.75 19.36
C LEU A 147 6.80 -9.24 19.48
N GLU A 148 6.75 -9.76 20.71
CA GLU A 148 6.42 -11.16 20.99
C GLU A 148 5.02 -11.54 20.50
N LYS A 149 4.01 -10.74 20.85
CA LYS A 149 2.63 -10.95 20.37
C LYS A 149 2.53 -10.82 18.86
N ALA A 150 3.30 -9.92 18.26
CA ALA A 150 3.34 -9.78 16.83
C ALA A 150 3.89 -11.04 16.14
N LEU A 151 4.88 -11.71 16.74
CA LEU A 151 5.40 -12.99 16.25
C LEU A 151 4.37 -14.11 16.37
N GLU A 152 3.63 -14.16 17.48
CA GLU A 152 2.54 -15.11 17.68
C GLU A 152 1.47 -14.97 16.58
N LEU A 153 0.99 -13.75 16.35
CA LEU A 153 -0.01 -13.45 15.31
C LEU A 153 0.51 -13.76 13.90
N LEU A 154 1.80 -13.56 13.63
CA LEU A 154 2.43 -13.89 12.35
C LEU A 154 2.64 -15.41 12.15
N SER A 155 2.56 -16.20 13.21
CA SER A 155 2.63 -17.66 13.15
C SER A 155 1.24 -18.34 13.08
N GLY A 156 0.17 -17.59 13.35
CA GLY A 156 -1.21 -18.08 13.35
C GLY A 156 -1.76 -18.42 11.96
N SER A 157 -2.98 -18.98 11.95
CA SER A 157 -3.69 -19.40 10.73
C SER A 157 -4.22 -18.23 9.88
N ASP A 158 -4.47 -17.08 10.50
CA ASP A 158 -5.16 -15.94 9.85
C ASP A 158 -4.22 -15.09 8.98
N VAL A 159 -2.98 -15.54 8.78
CA VAL A 159 -1.96 -14.84 8.02
C VAL A 159 -2.27 -14.91 6.54
N ARG A 160 -2.38 -13.74 5.92
CA ARG A 160 -2.55 -13.59 4.48
C ARG A 160 -1.20 -13.32 3.84
N GLN A 161 -0.89 -14.08 2.78
CA GLN A 161 0.28 -13.81 1.95
C GLN A 161 -0.09 -12.87 0.80
N VAL A 162 0.69 -11.81 0.62
CA VAL A 162 0.51 -10.80 -0.42
C VAL A 162 1.57 -10.93 -1.49
N GLY A 163 1.14 -10.90 -2.74
CA GLY A 163 1.98 -11.04 -3.92
C GLY A 163 1.72 -12.35 -4.65
N ARG A 164 2.30 -12.47 -5.84
CA ARG A 164 2.20 -13.68 -6.64
C ARG A 164 2.91 -14.82 -5.88
N PRO A 165 2.24 -15.96 -5.63
CA PRO A 165 2.92 -17.12 -5.07
C PRO A 165 4.06 -17.50 -6.02
N LYS A 166 5.30 -17.60 -5.51
CA LYS A 166 6.38 -18.20 -6.29
C LYS A 166 5.98 -19.66 -6.55
N GLY A 167 6.01 -20.08 -7.81
CA GLY A 167 5.74 -21.48 -8.18
C GLY A 167 6.63 -22.41 -7.36
N LYS A 168 6.10 -23.60 -7.01
CA LYS A 168 6.84 -24.59 -6.22
C LYS A 168 8.22 -24.83 -6.87
N PRO A 169 9.33 -24.74 -6.11
CA PRO A 169 10.63 -25.15 -6.64
C PRO A 169 10.54 -26.64 -6.99
N LYS A 170 11.08 -27.04 -8.16
CA LYS A 170 11.23 -28.46 -8.50
C LYS A 170 12.23 -29.03 -7.50
N THR A 171 11.80 -30.03 -6.72
CA THR A 171 12.70 -30.81 -5.87
C THR A 171 13.63 -31.58 -6.80
N GLU A 172 14.91 -31.20 -6.86
CA GLU A 172 15.96 -32.05 -7.40
C GLU A 172 16.25 -33.09 -6.30
N GLU A 173 15.80 -34.33 -6.54
CA GLU A 173 16.15 -35.48 -5.72
C GLU A 173 17.67 -35.67 -5.81
N VAL A 174 18.37 -35.42 -4.71
CA VAL A 174 19.79 -35.76 -4.62
C VAL A 174 19.85 -37.23 -4.24
N GLU A 175 20.11 -38.09 -5.23
CA GLU A 175 20.39 -39.51 -5.00
C GLU A 175 21.55 -39.64 -4.00
N ALA A 176 21.29 -40.31 -2.88
CA ALA A 176 22.29 -40.70 -1.92
C ALA A 176 23.21 -41.73 -2.58
N ILE A 177 24.42 -41.31 -2.96
CA ILE A 177 25.49 -42.25 -3.27
C ILE A 177 26.09 -42.69 -1.93
N GLU A 178 25.59 -43.80 -1.40
CA GLU A 178 26.34 -44.60 -0.42
C GLU A 178 27.59 -45.13 -1.13
N VAL A 179 28.77 -44.68 -0.71
CA VAL A 179 30.03 -45.34 -1.08
C VAL A 179 30.44 -46.21 0.11
N PHE A 180 30.33 -47.52 -0.11
CA PHE A 180 30.86 -48.60 0.72
C PHE A 180 32.39 -48.54 0.86
#